data_AF-A0A662WFN2-F1
#
_entry.id   AF-A0A662WFN2-F1
#
_cell.length_a   1.000
_cell.length_b   1.000
_cell.length_c   1.000
_cell.angle_alpha   90.00
_cell.angle_beta   90.00
_cell.angle_gamma   90.00
#
_symmetry.space_group_name_H-M   'P 1'
#
loop_
_entity.id
_entity.type
_entity.pdbx_description
1 polymer ?
#
loop_
_entity_poly.entity_id
_entity_poly.type
_entity_poly.pdbx_seq_one_letter_code
_entity_poly.pdbx_strand_id
1 'polypeptide(L)'
;MGAADWLRLCSERATTAMATTDEAKTTVVAPSPRAKSGGRKKSRFGRLRLQGSAMLNAKELLHQTVVTKLYPAMVQFRLSPLRGSSPFKDAVPRDESPIVGDKKERDECVEPEKELQDETELTPALAAKWLTTEASVRFAEEVKCMAADTSSVFQITSEGCGGAYFLTAESMSSSRLSNKKKMDPMGIFKPRDEEYMAPKNPRGYVKENAVVGVTEHPVNKGFRVGNGALRERAAYLLDNAYGNFSGVPVTNLMVLKVNGEEKEGSMQRFVASQCSAEDMGTLKFAIPEVHKIGILDVRLFNTDRHAGNILLSPRANDQTFGMTPIDHGFCLPSYKHLDGATFDWLQWPQAQFPFTCAELDHIAALDEARDAAVLRAVGIEEECVTTMRVCTAVLKLGAEAGFSLFEIGSLLQRDGDFSLPSQLEKAVAKATACVEQELNLSEEKSGAAFFDAVVAEVTGQAGCMFEGQPKKKVRSISCFS
;
A
#
# COMPACT_ATOMS: atom_id res chain seq x y z
N MET A 1 18.50 -8.96 -20.96
CA MET A 1 19.21 -7.84 -20.32
C MET A 1 18.73 -7.76 -18.88
N GLY A 2 19.63 -7.69 -17.93
CA GLY A 2 19.33 -7.59 -16.49
C GLY A 2 19.39 -6.15 -15.99
N ALA A 3 19.01 -5.92 -14.73
CA ALA A 3 19.02 -4.59 -14.12
C ALA A 3 20.39 -3.88 -14.18
N ALA A 4 21.49 -4.65 -14.11
CA ALA A 4 22.85 -4.14 -14.26
C ALA A 4 23.15 -3.53 -15.65
N ASP A 5 22.53 -4.05 -16.72
CA ASP A 5 22.69 -3.51 -18.08
C ASP A 5 22.02 -2.13 -18.20
N TRP A 6 20.90 -1.94 -17.51
CA TRP A 6 20.09 -0.72 -17.53
C TRP A 6 20.80 0.46 -16.87
N LEU A 7 21.34 0.25 -15.65
CA LEU A 7 22.14 1.25 -14.93
C LEU A 7 23.36 1.72 -15.74
N ARG A 8 23.98 0.82 -16.52
CA ARG A 8 25.12 1.15 -17.37
C ARG A 8 24.72 2.05 -18.55
N LEU A 9 23.63 1.72 -19.24
CA LEU A 9 23.07 2.52 -20.33
C LEU A 9 22.64 3.93 -19.89
N CYS A 10 22.14 4.10 -18.67
CA CYS A 10 21.84 5.41 -18.10
C CYS A 10 23.11 6.27 -17.90
N SER A 11 24.21 5.66 -17.43
CA SER A 11 25.49 6.35 -17.21
C SER A 11 26.19 6.77 -18.52
N GLU A 12 26.15 5.91 -19.55
CA GLU A 12 26.76 6.18 -20.86
C GLU A 12 25.99 7.25 -21.66
N ARG A 13 24.69 7.45 -21.39
CA ARG A 13 23.91 8.59 -21.92
C ARG A 13 24.17 9.91 -21.19
N ALA A 14 24.44 9.89 -19.88
CA ALA A 14 24.74 11.10 -19.13
C ALA A 14 26.06 11.77 -19.59
N THR A 15 27.07 10.96 -19.89
CA THR A 15 28.40 11.46 -20.33
C THR A 15 28.42 12.00 -21.77
N THR A 16 27.51 11.57 -22.64
CA THR A 16 27.37 12.13 -24.00
C THR A 16 26.63 13.47 -24.04
N ALA A 17 25.85 13.81 -23.01
CA ALA A 17 25.05 15.04 -22.97
C ALA A 17 25.82 16.30 -22.53
N MET A 18 27.01 16.17 -21.93
CA MET A 18 27.79 17.31 -21.41
C MET A 18 28.87 17.84 -22.37
N ALA A 19 28.90 17.35 -23.62
CA ALA A 19 30.02 17.55 -24.55
C ALA A 19 29.82 18.64 -25.63
N THR A 20 28.95 19.65 -25.40
CA THR A 20 28.81 20.82 -26.29
C THR A 20 28.29 22.07 -25.56
N THR A 21 29.17 23.01 -25.21
CA THR A 21 28.99 24.48 -25.36
C THR A 21 30.27 25.25 -24.99
N ASP A 22 30.64 26.17 -25.88
CA ASP A 22 31.43 27.41 -25.71
C ASP A 22 32.83 27.40 -25.05
N GLU A 23 33.86 27.52 -25.91
CA GLU A 23 35.06 28.30 -25.58
C GLU A 23 34.73 29.81 -25.57
N ALA A 24 34.97 30.51 -24.46
CA ALA A 24 35.06 31.98 -24.45
C ALA A 24 36.17 32.45 -23.50
N LYS A 25 37.26 33.01 -24.06
CA LYS A 25 38.47 33.41 -23.32
C LYS A 25 38.39 34.85 -22.81
N THR A 26 38.50 35.05 -21.49
CA THR A 26 38.96 36.32 -20.90
C THR A 26 39.88 36.07 -19.70
N THR A 27 40.75 37.03 -19.38
CA THR A 27 42.00 36.84 -18.62
C THR A 27 41.92 37.02 -17.10
N VAL A 28 42.86 36.38 -16.40
CA VAL A 28 43.10 36.48 -14.95
C VAL A 28 43.84 37.77 -14.59
N VAL A 29 43.32 38.55 -13.63
CA VAL A 29 44.12 39.47 -12.77
C VAL A 29 43.51 39.58 -11.36
N ALA A 30 44.37 39.55 -10.34
CA ALA A 30 44.17 40.04 -8.97
C ALA A 30 45.46 40.84 -8.58
N PRO A 31 45.58 41.61 -7.46
CA PRO A 31 44.74 41.57 -6.24
C PRO A 31 44.55 42.91 -5.42
N SER A 32 43.60 42.90 -4.46
CA SER A 32 43.70 43.54 -3.11
C SER A 32 43.84 45.11 -3.02
N PRO A 33 44.00 45.76 -1.83
CA PRO A 33 42.90 46.11 -0.91
C PRO A 33 42.83 47.60 -0.43
N ARG A 34 41.65 48.03 0.07
CA ARG A 34 41.38 49.06 1.12
C ARG A 34 39.85 49.12 1.37
N ALA A 35 39.23 49.28 2.55
CA ALA A 35 39.56 49.80 3.89
C ALA A 35 39.30 51.31 4.13
N LYS A 36 38.10 51.67 4.65
CA LYS A 36 37.84 52.49 5.88
C LYS A 36 36.44 53.12 5.95
N SER A 37 35.87 53.19 7.17
CA SER A 37 34.85 54.15 7.70
C SER A 37 33.50 54.36 6.98
N GLY A 38 32.38 54.63 7.67
CA GLY A 38 32.11 54.64 9.11
C GLY A 38 31.01 55.64 9.51
N GLY A 39 30.10 55.29 10.43
CA GLY A 39 29.04 56.19 10.91
C GLY A 39 28.27 55.65 12.12
N ARG A 40 28.24 56.39 13.24
CA ARG A 40 27.55 56.04 14.49
C ARG A 40 26.45 57.05 14.83
N LYS A 41 25.30 56.54 15.32
CA LYS A 41 24.42 57.08 16.39
C LYS A 41 23.40 55.94 16.67
N LYS A 42 23.25 55.33 17.85
CA LYS A 42 22.93 55.84 19.21
C LYS A 42 21.62 56.66 19.19
N SER A 43 20.64 56.48 20.10
CA SER A 43 20.81 56.20 21.54
C SER A 43 19.51 55.81 22.30
N ARG A 44 19.55 54.72 23.11
CA ARG A 44 18.84 54.54 24.42
C ARG A 44 17.28 54.58 24.43
N PHE A 45 16.55 54.20 25.49
CA PHE A 45 16.86 53.55 26.79
C PHE A 45 15.66 52.68 27.23
N GLY A 46 15.90 51.59 27.96
CA GLY A 46 14.87 50.83 28.69
C GLY A 46 15.54 49.73 29.51
N ARG A 47 15.27 49.66 30.83
CA ARG A 47 16.02 48.78 31.75
C ARG A 47 15.15 48.34 32.92
N LEU A 48 14.95 47.03 33.06
CA LEU A 48 14.53 46.40 34.30
C LEU A 48 15.31 45.09 34.48
N ARG A 49 15.75 44.85 35.72
CA ARG A 49 16.31 43.58 36.20
C ARG A 49 15.37 43.06 37.28
N LEU A 50 15.27 41.75 37.40
CA LEU A 50 15.13 41.08 38.69
C LEU A 50 16.04 39.84 38.68
N GLN A 51 16.49 39.42 39.86
CA GLN A 51 17.39 38.27 40.05
C GLN A 51 16.58 37.03 40.47
N GLY A 52 17.09 35.85 40.12
CA GLY A 52 16.48 34.56 40.45
C GLY A 52 17.39 33.40 40.08
N SER A 53 18.59 33.37 40.65
CA SER A 53 19.66 32.43 40.27
C SER A 53 19.69 31.18 41.16
N ALA A 54 19.49 30.00 40.57
CA ALA A 54 19.92 28.73 41.14
C ALA A 54 20.27 27.74 40.02
N MET A 55 21.57 27.52 39.79
CA MET A 55 22.02 26.27 39.17
C MET A 55 22.17 25.24 40.28
N LEU A 56 21.52 24.09 40.13
CA LEU A 56 21.92 22.86 40.81
C LEU A 56 22.14 21.78 39.76
N ASN A 57 23.11 20.91 40.03
CA ASN A 57 23.64 19.91 39.14
C ASN A 57 23.91 18.63 39.95
N ALA A 58 24.17 17.53 39.25
CA ALA A 58 24.45 16.18 39.76
C ALA A 58 23.23 15.37 40.25
N LYS A 59 23.05 14.23 39.55
CA LYS A 59 23.00 12.84 40.05
C LYS A 59 22.08 12.42 41.21
N GLU A 60 21.73 11.13 41.13
CA GLU A 60 21.20 10.27 42.20
C GLU A 60 19.79 10.62 42.72
N LEU A 61 18.81 9.88 42.20
CA LEU A 61 18.25 8.81 43.04
C LEU A 61 17.89 7.58 42.21
N LEU A 62 18.36 6.41 42.64
CA LEU A 62 17.95 5.11 42.12
C LEU A 62 16.99 4.50 43.14
N HIS A 63 15.75 4.21 42.72
CA HIS A 63 14.84 3.42 43.56
C HIS A 63 13.85 2.59 42.74
N GLN A 64 14.10 1.28 42.72
CA GLN A 64 13.02 0.30 42.65
C GLN A 64 12.33 0.27 44.03
N THR A 65 11.03 -0.06 44.07
CA THR A 65 10.44 -1.09 44.98
C THR A 65 8.91 -1.15 44.78
N VAL A 66 8.47 -2.23 44.14
CA VAL A 66 7.35 -3.12 44.53
C VAL A 66 6.14 -2.52 45.27
N VAL A 67 4.95 -2.74 44.70
CA VAL A 67 3.72 -3.06 45.44
C VAL A 67 3.14 -4.37 44.89
N THR A 68 2.63 -5.25 45.75
CA THR A 68 2.33 -6.67 45.42
C THR A 68 0.90 -7.07 45.76
N LYS A 69 0.20 -7.64 44.77
CA LYS A 69 -0.94 -8.61 44.83
C LYS A 69 -2.00 -8.56 45.96
N LEU A 70 -3.26 -8.55 45.54
CA LEU A 70 -4.31 -9.53 45.94
C LEU A 70 -5.11 -9.85 44.64
N TYR A 71 -5.18 -11.04 44.01
CA TYR A 71 -5.52 -12.45 44.39
C TYR A 71 -7.03 -12.69 44.67
N PRO A 72 -7.61 -13.92 44.44
CA PRO A 72 -7.33 -14.93 43.38
C PRO A 72 -8.58 -15.75 42.86
N ALA A 73 -8.46 -16.43 41.69
CA ALA A 73 -9.06 -17.74 41.31
C ALA A 73 -8.68 -18.07 39.84
N MET A 74 -7.97 -19.14 39.48
CA MET A 74 -8.40 -20.55 39.31
C MET A 74 -9.58 -20.70 38.33
N VAL A 75 -9.50 -21.48 37.24
CA VAL A 75 -8.99 -22.87 37.11
C VAL A 75 -8.03 -23.08 35.91
N GLN A 76 -7.12 -24.05 36.01
CA GLN A 76 -6.28 -24.54 34.90
C GLN A 76 -6.97 -25.72 34.16
N PHE A 77 -6.75 -25.85 32.85
CA PHE A 77 -6.76 -27.17 32.20
C PHE A 77 -5.61 -27.32 31.19
N ARG A 78 -5.01 -28.51 31.17
CA ARG A 78 -4.02 -28.94 30.17
C ARG A 78 -4.64 -30.03 29.28
N LEU A 79 -4.22 -30.07 28.02
CA LEU A 79 -4.30 -31.26 27.17
C LEU A 79 -3.18 -32.26 27.63
N SER A 80 -3.18 -33.58 27.39
CA SER A 80 -3.96 -34.47 26.51
C SER A 80 -4.10 -35.87 27.19
N PRO A 81 -4.09 -37.03 26.50
CA PRO A 81 -5.12 -37.61 25.62
C PRO A 81 -5.62 -39.00 26.11
N LEU A 82 -6.79 -39.47 25.65
CA LEU A 82 -7.18 -40.89 25.77
C LEU A 82 -7.98 -41.42 24.57
N ARG A 83 -7.89 -42.74 24.33
CA ARG A 83 -8.60 -43.47 23.26
C ARG A 83 -9.89 -44.11 23.77
N GLY A 84 -10.96 -43.96 22.98
CA GLY A 84 -11.93 -44.98 22.55
C GLY A 84 -12.58 -45.97 23.54
N SER A 85 -13.91 -46.01 23.53
CA SER A 85 -14.69 -47.26 23.36
C SER A 85 -16.16 -46.94 23.03
N SER A 86 -16.85 -47.86 22.36
CA SER A 86 -18.30 -47.83 22.09
C SER A 86 -19.04 -48.78 23.04
N PRO A 87 -20.34 -48.57 23.26
CA PRO A 87 -21.25 -49.66 22.89
C PRO A 87 -22.55 -49.24 22.17
N PHE A 88 -22.98 -50.13 21.25
CA PHE A 88 -24.35 -50.65 20.99
C PHE A 88 -25.55 -50.08 21.81
N LYS A 89 -26.79 -50.05 21.32
CA LYS A 89 -27.52 -50.63 20.16
C LYS A 89 -28.78 -49.74 19.90
N ASP A 90 -29.64 -49.85 18.89
CA ASP A 90 -29.90 -50.75 17.74
C ASP A 90 -30.53 -49.87 16.60
N ALA A 91 -31.16 -50.26 15.48
CA ALA A 91 -31.61 -51.52 14.84
C ALA A 91 -31.64 -51.35 13.29
N VAL A 92 -32.03 -52.39 12.54
CA VAL A 92 -32.19 -52.40 11.05
C VAL A 92 -33.39 -53.32 10.69
N PRO A 93 -34.12 -53.07 9.58
CA PRO A 93 -34.15 -54.09 8.50
C PRO A 93 -33.74 -53.54 7.12
N ARG A 94 -33.31 -54.45 6.24
CA ARG A 94 -33.13 -54.25 4.79
C ARG A 94 -34.13 -55.11 4.03
N ASP A 95 -34.42 -54.73 2.78
CA ASP A 95 -34.33 -55.59 1.58
C ASP A 95 -34.17 -54.62 0.39
N GLU A 96 -33.13 -54.72 -0.44
CA GLU A 96 -32.90 -55.67 -1.55
C GLU A 96 -33.64 -55.29 -2.86
N SER A 97 -33.04 -55.69 -3.99
CA SER A 97 -33.21 -55.08 -5.33
C SER A 97 -33.17 -56.18 -6.41
N PRO A 98 -33.04 -55.90 -7.72
CA PRO A 98 -33.44 -54.77 -8.57
C PRO A 98 -34.44 -55.24 -9.67
N ILE A 99 -34.68 -54.47 -10.76
CA ILE A 99 -34.83 -54.99 -12.15
C ILE A 99 -34.95 -53.86 -13.21
N VAL A 100 -34.65 -54.18 -14.47
CA VAL A 100 -34.61 -53.30 -15.66
C VAL A 100 -35.98 -53.23 -16.37
N GLY A 101 -36.34 -52.09 -16.96
CA GLY A 101 -37.53 -51.99 -17.83
C GLY A 101 -37.56 -50.71 -18.70
N ASP A 102 -37.57 -50.90 -20.02
CA ASP A 102 -37.56 -49.85 -21.04
C ASP A 102 -38.99 -49.38 -21.39
N LYS A 103 -39.21 -48.08 -21.65
CA LYS A 103 -39.97 -47.59 -22.83
C LYS A 103 -40.06 -46.07 -22.99
N LYS A 104 -39.99 -45.66 -24.26
CA LYS A 104 -40.32 -44.33 -24.79
C LYS A 104 -41.79 -43.96 -24.57
N GLU A 105 -42.05 -42.65 -24.53
CA GLU A 105 -42.94 -42.05 -25.53
C GLU A 105 -42.41 -40.63 -25.92
N ARG A 106 -43.03 -39.97 -26.90
CA ARG A 106 -42.60 -38.66 -27.44
C ARG A 106 -43.84 -37.80 -27.71
N ASP A 107 -43.70 -36.49 -27.55
CA ASP A 107 -44.50 -35.47 -28.23
C ASP A 107 -43.59 -34.29 -28.63
N GLU A 108 -44.00 -33.51 -29.63
CA GLU A 108 -43.13 -32.59 -30.37
C GLU A 108 -43.51 -31.10 -30.22
N CYS A 109 -42.47 -30.25 -30.21
CA CYS A 109 -42.40 -28.88 -30.76
C CYS A 109 -43.51 -27.84 -30.48
N VAL A 110 -43.16 -26.80 -29.70
CA VAL A 110 -43.29 -25.39 -30.11
C VAL A 110 -42.10 -24.58 -29.57
N GLU A 111 -41.40 -23.85 -30.45
CA GLU A 111 -40.38 -22.84 -30.12
C GLU A 111 -40.97 -21.42 -30.26
N PRO A 112 -40.68 -20.48 -29.34
CA PRO A 112 -40.82 -19.05 -29.57
C PRO A 112 -39.45 -18.34 -29.65
N GLU A 113 -39.15 -17.67 -30.76
CA GLU A 113 -37.95 -16.83 -30.89
C GLU A 113 -38.04 -15.53 -30.08
N LYS A 114 -36.88 -15.04 -29.59
CA LYS A 114 -36.61 -13.66 -29.10
C LYS A 114 -37.26 -13.33 -27.73
N GLU A 115 -36.69 -12.48 -26.89
CA GLU A 115 -35.85 -11.30 -27.18
C GLU A 115 -34.46 -11.27 -26.50
N LEU A 116 -33.60 -10.38 -27.02
CA LEU A 116 -32.29 -10.03 -26.49
C LEU A 116 -32.41 -8.68 -25.76
N GLN A 117 -32.14 -8.62 -24.45
CA GLN A 117 -32.12 -7.34 -23.71
C GLN A 117 -31.28 -7.39 -22.43
N ASP A 118 -30.35 -6.43 -22.34
CA ASP A 118 -29.72 -5.84 -21.15
C ASP A 118 -28.90 -6.72 -20.17
N GLU A 119 -27.65 -7.05 -20.54
CA GLU A 119 -26.61 -7.42 -19.56
C GLU A 119 -25.96 -6.16 -18.94
N THR A 120 -26.64 -5.50 -17.99
CA THR A 120 -26.06 -4.39 -17.19
C THR A 120 -26.10 -4.59 -15.68
N GLU A 121 -26.45 -5.79 -15.17
CA GLU A 121 -26.35 -6.10 -13.74
C GLU A 121 -24.95 -6.57 -13.33
N LEU A 122 -24.19 -5.66 -12.70
CA LEU A 122 -22.98 -5.97 -11.94
C LEU A 122 -23.28 -6.96 -10.80
N THR A 123 -22.39 -7.95 -10.60
CA THR A 123 -22.71 -9.14 -9.82
C THR A 123 -22.98 -8.88 -8.33
N PRO A 124 -23.81 -9.71 -7.65
CA PRO A 124 -24.22 -9.49 -6.26
C PRO A 124 -23.11 -9.39 -5.21
N ALA A 125 -21.87 -9.79 -5.54
CA ALA A 125 -20.71 -9.65 -4.67
C ALA A 125 -20.45 -8.19 -4.21
N LEU A 126 -20.82 -7.21 -5.04
CA LEU A 126 -20.62 -5.78 -4.76
C LEU A 126 -21.61 -5.19 -3.74
N ALA A 127 -22.66 -5.93 -3.36
CA ALA A 127 -23.70 -5.44 -2.45
C ALA A 127 -23.30 -5.42 -0.95
N ALA A 128 -22.10 -5.88 -0.59
CA ALA A 128 -21.65 -5.86 0.80
C ALA A 128 -21.42 -4.42 1.31
N LYS A 129 -22.00 -4.09 2.46
CA LYS A 129 -21.94 -2.75 3.11
C LYS A 129 -20.53 -2.24 3.45
N TRP A 130 -19.49 -3.07 3.28
CA TRP A 130 -18.09 -2.69 3.48
C TRP A 130 -17.36 -2.33 2.17
N LEU A 131 -17.92 -2.68 1.01
CA LEU A 131 -17.38 -2.37 -0.32
C LEU A 131 -17.80 -0.99 -0.82
N THR A 132 -18.76 -0.34 -0.16
CA THR A 132 -19.25 1.01 -0.45
C THR A 132 -19.24 1.85 0.82
N THR A 133 -18.83 3.10 0.69
CA THR A 133 -18.74 4.08 1.78
C THR A 133 -19.45 5.35 1.34
N GLU A 134 -19.99 6.16 2.26
CA GLU A 134 -20.67 7.42 1.89
C GLU A 134 -19.74 8.33 1.06
N ALA A 135 -18.48 8.45 1.47
CA ALA A 135 -17.46 9.21 0.74
C ALA A 135 -17.14 8.63 -0.64
N SER A 136 -17.19 7.29 -0.80
CA SER A 136 -16.98 6.56 -2.05
C SER A 136 -18.15 6.70 -3.02
N VAL A 137 -19.40 6.56 -2.53
CA VAL A 137 -20.63 6.76 -3.31
C VAL A 137 -20.70 8.21 -3.79
N ARG A 138 -20.61 9.16 -2.86
CA ARG A 138 -20.61 10.60 -3.18
C ARG A 138 -19.50 10.97 -4.17
N PHE A 139 -18.31 10.39 -4.06
CA PHE A 139 -17.25 10.64 -5.05
C PHE A 139 -17.58 10.08 -6.44
N ALA A 140 -18.20 8.89 -6.52
CA ALA A 140 -18.65 8.34 -7.79
C ALA A 140 -19.74 9.22 -8.43
N GLU A 141 -20.62 9.82 -7.63
CA GLU A 141 -21.64 10.77 -8.08
C GLU A 141 -21.01 12.09 -8.56
N GLU A 142 -20.11 12.71 -7.76
CA GLU A 142 -19.36 13.91 -8.13
C GLU A 142 -18.60 13.72 -9.46
N VAL A 143 -17.95 12.56 -9.65
CA VAL A 143 -17.26 12.20 -10.90
C VAL A 143 -18.23 11.95 -12.05
N LYS A 144 -19.34 11.23 -11.85
CA LYS A 144 -20.35 10.98 -12.90
C LYS A 144 -20.99 12.28 -13.38
N CYS A 145 -21.36 13.17 -12.46
CA CYS A 145 -21.91 14.49 -12.80
C CYS A 145 -20.89 15.33 -13.58
N MET A 146 -19.61 15.33 -13.18
CA MET A 146 -18.57 16.05 -13.92
C MET A 146 -18.32 15.42 -15.31
N ALA A 147 -18.16 14.11 -15.41
CA ALA A 147 -17.89 13.42 -16.67
C ALA A 147 -19.07 13.44 -17.68
N ALA A 148 -20.27 13.82 -17.24
CA ALA A 148 -21.43 14.07 -18.12
C ALA A 148 -21.50 15.52 -18.63
N ASP A 149 -20.73 16.46 -18.06
CA ASP A 149 -20.65 17.84 -18.52
C ASP A 149 -19.73 17.92 -19.76
N THR A 150 -20.24 18.54 -20.84
CA THR A 150 -19.49 18.72 -22.10
C THR A 150 -18.28 19.64 -21.99
N SER A 151 -18.12 20.36 -20.88
CA SER A 151 -16.92 21.15 -20.55
C SER A 151 -15.86 20.36 -19.78
N SER A 152 -16.09 19.09 -19.44
CA SER A 152 -15.11 18.27 -18.73
C SER A 152 -14.11 17.59 -19.66
N VAL A 153 -12.84 17.58 -19.24
CA VAL A 153 -11.71 17.07 -20.00
C VAL A 153 -10.89 16.11 -19.14
N PHE A 154 -10.60 14.93 -19.70
CA PHE A 154 -9.59 14.00 -19.20
C PHE A 154 -8.22 14.37 -19.78
N GLN A 155 -7.41 15.13 -19.03
CA GLN A 155 -6.06 15.50 -19.45
C GLN A 155 -5.05 14.44 -19.00
N ILE A 156 -4.38 13.76 -19.94
CA ILE A 156 -3.30 12.81 -19.63
C ILE A 156 -2.13 13.51 -18.91
N THR A 157 -1.48 12.82 -17.96
CA THR A 157 -0.24 13.27 -17.33
C THR A 157 0.87 13.46 -18.37
N SER A 158 1.81 14.38 -18.13
CA SER A 158 3.04 14.48 -18.94
C SER A 158 3.87 13.19 -18.81
N GLU A 159 4.04 12.71 -17.58
CA GLU A 159 4.97 11.64 -17.20
C GLU A 159 4.25 10.36 -16.72
N GLY A 160 5.02 9.30 -16.48
CA GLY A 160 4.54 7.96 -16.14
C GLY A 160 4.58 6.97 -17.31
N CYS A 161 4.25 5.71 -17.03
CA CYS A 161 4.40 4.57 -17.96
C CYS A 161 3.08 4.05 -18.56
N GLY A 162 1.94 4.67 -18.26
CA GLY A 162 0.63 4.27 -18.79
C GLY A 162 -0.37 5.43 -18.88
N GLY A 163 -1.63 5.07 -19.11
CA GLY A 163 -2.76 5.99 -19.09
C GLY A 163 -3.08 6.45 -17.67
N ALA A 164 -2.89 7.75 -17.41
CA ALA A 164 -3.28 8.41 -16.17
C ALA A 164 -3.81 9.80 -16.52
N TYR A 165 -5.05 10.10 -16.12
CA TYR A 165 -5.81 11.25 -16.60
C TYR A 165 -6.36 12.09 -15.46
N PHE A 166 -6.00 13.37 -15.40
CA PHE A 166 -6.70 14.33 -14.56
C PHE A 166 -8.08 14.63 -15.14
N LEU A 167 -9.14 14.35 -14.39
CA LEU A 167 -10.47 14.87 -14.69
C LEU A 167 -10.55 16.33 -14.21
N THR A 168 -10.74 17.25 -15.16
CA THR A 168 -10.90 18.69 -14.90
C THR A 168 -12.12 19.23 -15.61
N ALA A 169 -12.79 20.22 -15.02
CA ALA A 169 -13.79 21.02 -15.73
C ALA A 169 -13.10 22.23 -16.40
N GLU A 170 -13.40 22.49 -17.67
CA GLU A 170 -12.96 23.73 -18.32
C GLU A 170 -13.62 24.94 -17.66
N SER A 171 -12.81 25.92 -17.27
CA SER A 171 -13.34 27.20 -16.82
C SER A 171 -13.98 27.93 -18.01
N MET A 172 -15.32 27.93 -18.02
CA MET A 172 -16.24 28.69 -18.91
C MET A 172 -15.99 30.21 -18.81
N SER A 173 -14.82 30.64 -19.24
CA SER A 173 -14.40 32.03 -19.40
C SER A 173 -13.36 32.11 -20.52
N SER A 174 -13.89 32.31 -21.73
CA SER A 174 -13.14 32.78 -22.91
C SER A 174 -12.92 34.30 -22.89
N SER A 175 -13.00 34.93 -21.71
CA SER A 175 -12.73 36.36 -21.53
C SER A 175 -11.24 36.60 -21.22
N ARG A 176 -10.58 37.38 -22.08
CA ARG A 176 -9.12 37.56 -22.06
C ARG A 176 -8.67 38.69 -21.11
N LEU A 177 -9.05 38.69 -19.83
CA LEU A 177 -8.40 39.56 -18.83
C LEU A 177 -8.66 39.18 -17.35
N SER A 178 -8.02 38.12 -16.85
CA SER A 178 -7.82 37.90 -15.40
C SER A 178 -6.79 36.78 -15.17
N ASN A 179 -6.10 36.79 -14.03
CA ASN A 179 -5.24 35.67 -13.63
C ASN A 179 -6.10 34.41 -13.42
N LYS A 180 -6.09 33.47 -14.38
CA LYS A 180 -6.78 32.19 -14.24
C LYS A 180 -6.18 31.40 -13.07
N LYS A 181 -6.85 31.42 -11.91
CA LYS A 181 -6.61 30.41 -10.87
C LYS A 181 -7.06 29.08 -11.45
N LYS A 182 -6.10 28.24 -11.86
CA LYS A 182 -6.38 26.88 -12.33
C LYS A 182 -7.18 26.17 -11.23
N MET A 183 -8.33 25.59 -11.59
CA MET A 183 -9.10 24.79 -10.63
C MET A 183 -8.38 23.46 -10.45
N ASP A 184 -8.34 22.97 -9.21
CA ASP A 184 -7.76 21.66 -8.92
C ASP A 184 -8.59 20.55 -9.61
N PRO A 185 -7.95 19.48 -10.12
CA PRO A 185 -8.66 18.33 -10.67
C PRO A 185 -9.63 17.70 -9.66
N MET A 186 -10.66 17.02 -10.17
CA MET A 186 -11.55 16.18 -9.35
C MET A 186 -10.86 14.89 -8.90
N GLY A 187 -10.05 14.31 -9.80
CA GLY A 187 -9.34 13.06 -9.55
C GLY A 187 -8.41 12.65 -10.69
N ILE A 188 -7.66 11.59 -10.44
CA ILE A 188 -6.84 10.88 -11.43
C ILE A 188 -7.55 9.57 -11.79
N PHE A 189 -7.81 9.37 -13.08
CA PHE A 189 -8.34 8.13 -13.64
C PHE A 189 -7.22 7.31 -14.31
N LYS A 190 -7.11 6.02 -13.97
CA LYS A 190 -6.14 5.07 -14.52
C LYS A 190 -6.87 3.89 -15.18
N PRO A 191 -7.01 3.86 -16.52
CA PRO A 191 -7.66 2.76 -17.23
C PRO A 191 -6.88 1.45 -17.17
N ARG A 192 -7.59 0.31 -17.01
CA ARG A 192 -6.99 -1.04 -16.96
C ARG A 192 -6.43 -1.48 -18.30
N ASP A 193 -7.02 -1.04 -19.40
CA ASP A 193 -6.55 -1.29 -20.77
C ASP A 193 -5.33 -0.45 -21.16
N GLU A 194 -4.94 0.52 -20.33
CA GLU A 194 -3.86 1.47 -20.58
C GLU A 194 -2.73 1.45 -19.54
N GLU A 195 -2.75 0.51 -18.59
CA GLU A 195 -1.65 0.24 -17.66
C GLU A 195 -0.33 -0.06 -18.42
N TYR A 196 0.81 -0.07 -17.73
CA TYR A 196 2.07 -0.45 -18.36
C TYR A 196 1.96 -1.87 -18.95
N MET A 197 2.35 -2.02 -20.22
CA MET A 197 2.24 -3.27 -21.01
C MET A 197 0.81 -3.70 -21.38
N ALA A 198 -0.22 -2.90 -21.07
CA ALA A 198 -1.61 -3.16 -21.45
C ALA A 198 -1.91 -2.87 -22.94
N PRO A 199 -2.93 -3.51 -23.55
CA PRO A 199 -3.11 -3.53 -25.00
C PRO A 199 -3.43 -2.17 -25.65
N LYS A 200 -3.92 -1.17 -24.90
CA LYS A 200 -4.18 0.19 -25.41
C LYS A 200 -3.26 1.26 -24.81
N ASN A 201 -2.14 0.89 -24.18
CA ASN A 201 -1.22 1.82 -23.51
C ASN A 201 -0.87 3.06 -24.40
N PRO A 202 -1.29 4.28 -24.03
CA PRO A 202 -1.20 5.47 -24.89
C PRO A 202 0.23 6.00 -25.05
N ARG A 203 1.21 5.41 -24.34
CA ARG A 203 2.63 5.74 -24.41
C ARG A 203 3.43 4.74 -25.26
N GLY A 204 2.75 3.75 -25.85
CA GLY A 204 3.36 2.73 -26.71
C GLY A 204 4.03 1.58 -25.95
N TYR A 205 3.93 1.54 -24.61
CA TYR A 205 4.41 0.41 -23.81
C TYR A 205 3.37 -0.71 -23.80
N VAL A 206 3.32 -1.49 -24.88
CA VAL A 206 2.36 -2.59 -25.08
C VAL A 206 3.09 -3.92 -25.15
N LYS A 207 2.60 -4.94 -24.41
CA LYS A 207 3.03 -6.34 -24.59
C LYS A 207 2.13 -7.01 -25.63
N GLU A 208 2.73 -7.67 -26.61
CA GLU A 208 1.98 -8.37 -27.67
C GLU A 208 1.06 -9.44 -27.07
N ASN A 209 -0.17 -9.52 -27.57
CA ASN A 209 -1.21 -10.46 -27.10
C ASN A 209 -1.53 -10.37 -25.60
N ALA A 210 -1.28 -9.22 -24.94
CA ALA A 210 -1.63 -9.00 -23.55
C ALA A 210 -3.15 -8.89 -23.32
N VAL A 211 -3.68 -9.75 -22.46
CA VAL A 211 -5.08 -9.78 -22.01
C VAL A 211 -5.17 -9.20 -20.60
N VAL A 212 -5.95 -8.14 -20.46
CA VAL A 212 -6.20 -7.45 -19.17
C VAL A 212 -6.69 -8.43 -18.12
N GLY A 213 -6.08 -8.39 -16.95
CA GLY A 213 -6.39 -9.24 -15.79
C GLY A 213 -6.00 -10.71 -15.90
N VAL A 214 -5.47 -11.16 -17.05
CA VAL A 214 -5.07 -12.56 -17.28
C VAL A 214 -3.57 -12.68 -17.52
N THR A 215 -2.99 -11.82 -18.36
CA THR A 215 -1.57 -11.88 -18.72
C THR A 215 -0.68 -11.43 -17.56
N GLU A 216 0.27 -12.29 -17.17
CA GLU A 216 1.34 -11.96 -16.23
C GLU A 216 2.11 -10.70 -16.67
N HIS A 217 2.33 -9.80 -15.72
CA HIS A 217 3.03 -8.56 -15.93
C HIS A 217 4.54 -8.83 -16.15
N PRO A 218 5.15 -8.35 -17.24
CA PRO A 218 6.44 -8.88 -17.73
C PRO A 218 7.69 -8.39 -16.99
N VAL A 219 7.55 -7.49 -16.00
CA VAL A 219 8.66 -6.97 -15.20
C VAL A 219 8.43 -7.30 -13.73
N ASN A 220 7.39 -6.70 -13.12
CA ASN A 220 6.98 -6.95 -11.75
C ASN A 220 6.23 -8.31 -11.69
N LYS A 221 6.87 -9.34 -11.13
CA LYS A 221 6.29 -10.69 -10.97
C LYS A 221 5.19 -10.70 -9.90
N GLY A 222 4.29 -11.69 -9.95
CA GLY A 222 3.16 -11.77 -9.02
C GLY A 222 2.06 -10.75 -9.29
N PHE A 223 2.16 -10.00 -10.39
CA PHE A 223 1.14 -9.08 -10.89
C PHE A 223 0.63 -9.54 -12.26
N ARG A 224 -0.59 -9.12 -12.61
CA ARG A 224 -1.19 -9.27 -13.95
C ARG A 224 -1.51 -7.89 -14.52
N VAL A 225 -1.29 -7.74 -15.82
CA VAL A 225 -1.47 -6.47 -16.55
C VAL A 225 -2.91 -5.97 -16.42
N GLY A 226 -3.08 -4.73 -15.99
CA GLY A 226 -4.38 -4.08 -15.81
C GLY A 226 -5.09 -4.42 -14.49
N ASN A 227 -4.43 -5.11 -13.54
CA ASN A 227 -4.98 -5.35 -12.20
C ASN A 227 -4.45 -4.36 -11.13
N GLY A 228 -3.75 -3.28 -11.52
CA GLY A 228 -3.37 -2.19 -10.63
C GLY A 228 -4.56 -1.37 -10.15
N ALA A 229 -5.59 -1.19 -10.99
CA ALA A 229 -6.83 -0.50 -10.60
C ALA A 229 -7.55 -1.17 -9.41
N LEU A 230 -7.56 -2.51 -9.37
CA LEU A 230 -8.15 -3.29 -8.27
C LEU A 230 -7.35 -3.07 -6.96
N ARG A 231 -6.03 -2.96 -7.07
CA ARG A 231 -5.10 -2.74 -5.94
C ARG A 231 -5.22 -1.33 -5.35
N GLU A 232 -5.38 -0.31 -6.20
CA GLU A 232 -5.72 1.06 -5.81
C GLU A 232 -7.07 1.14 -5.05
N ARG A 233 -8.10 0.40 -5.48
CA ARG A 233 -9.37 0.27 -4.73
C ARG A 233 -9.19 -0.47 -3.41
N ALA A 234 -8.42 -1.56 -3.42
CA ALA A 234 -8.14 -2.37 -2.23
C ALA A 234 -7.42 -1.56 -1.14
N ALA A 235 -6.37 -0.81 -1.49
CA ALA A 235 -5.63 0.04 -0.56
C ALA A 235 -6.55 1.08 0.13
N TYR A 236 -7.40 1.76 -0.64
CA TYR A 236 -8.38 2.70 -0.06
C TYR A 236 -9.36 2.00 0.90
N LEU A 237 -9.94 0.86 0.53
CA LEU A 237 -10.89 0.16 1.40
C LEU A 237 -10.22 -0.38 2.68
N LEU A 238 -9.00 -0.91 2.57
CA LEU A 238 -8.22 -1.44 3.69
C LEU A 238 -7.65 -0.37 4.64
N ASP A 239 -7.66 0.91 4.25
CA ASP A 239 -7.34 2.06 5.12
C ASP A 239 -8.62 2.71 5.69
N ASN A 240 -9.62 2.95 4.85
CA ASN A 240 -10.90 3.56 5.25
C ASN A 240 -11.61 2.75 6.34
N ALA A 241 -11.55 1.41 6.27
CA ALA A 241 -12.19 0.53 7.26
C ALA A 241 -11.62 0.67 8.69
N TYR A 242 -10.46 1.32 8.85
CA TYR A 242 -9.86 1.66 10.14
C TYR A 242 -9.77 3.19 10.36
N GLY A 243 -10.66 3.95 9.71
CA GLY A 243 -10.79 5.40 9.89
C GLY A 243 -10.01 6.26 8.91
N ASN A 244 -9.42 5.70 7.84
CA ASN A 244 -8.45 6.37 6.96
C ASN A 244 -7.18 6.78 7.73
N PHE A 245 -6.64 5.84 8.50
CA PHE A 245 -5.49 6.05 9.40
C PHE A 245 -4.23 6.50 8.64
N SER A 246 -4.02 5.90 7.47
CA SER A 246 -2.89 6.14 6.56
C SER A 246 -3.16 7.31 5.62
N GLY A 247 -4.44 7.64 5.38
CA GLY A 247 -4.88 8.78 4.59
C GLY A 247 -4.96 8.48 3.09
N VAL A 248 -5.20 7.24 2.67
CA VAL A 248 -5.32 6.89 1.25
C VAL A 248 -6.52 7.65 0.63
N PRO A 249 -6.34 8.40 -0.47
CA PRO A 249 -7.43 9.15 -1.06
C PRO A 249 -8.57 8.25 -1.56
N VAL A 250 -9.81 8.75 -1.46
CA VAL A 250 -11.01 7.99 -1.86
C VAL A 250 -10.88 7.53 -3.30
N THR A 251 -10.83 6.21 -3.48
CA THR A 251 -10.54 5.57 -4.78
C THR A 251 -11.63 4.59 -5.14
N ASN A 252 -12.30 4.77 -6.28
CA ASN A 252 -13.37 3.93 -6.81
C ASN A 252 -12.89 3.13 -8.04
N LEU A 253 -13.52 1.99 -8.32
CA LEU A 253 -13.53 1.41 -9.67
C LEU A 253 -14.70 2.04 -10.44
N MET A 254 -14.45 2.50 -11.67
CA MET A 254 -15.44 3.18 -12.49
C MET A 254 -15.24 2.88 -13.97
N VAL A 255 -16.34 2.86 -14.73
CA VAL A 255 -16.32 2.96 -16.20
C VAL A 255 -16.55 4.43 -16.56
N LEU A 256 -15.63 5.02 -17.33
CA LEU A 256 -15.67 6.43 -17.76
C LEU A 256 -15.35 6.55 -19.25
N LYS A 257 -15.88 7.58 -19.91
CA LYS A 257 -15.66 7.85 -21.33
C LYS A 257 -14.46 8.77 -21.53
N VAL A 258 -13.35 8.23 -22.05
CA VAL A 258 -12.11 8.95 -22.33
C VAL A 258 -11.88 8.94 -23.84
N ASN A 259 -11.73 10.13 -24.44
CA ASN A 259 -11.56 10.30 -25.90
C ASN A 259 -12.65 9.62 -26.76
N GLY A 260 -13.85 9.41 -26.20
CA GLY A 260 -14.98 8.74 -26.84
C GLY A 260 -15.08 7.24 -26.55
N GLU A 261 -14.00 6.58 -26.16
CA GLU A 261 -14.02 5.18 -25.71
C GLU A 261 -14.50 5.06 -24.26
N GLU A 262 -15.27 4.02 -23.95
CA GLU A 262 -15.56 3.63 -22.56
C GLU A 262 -14.45 2.73 -22.04
N LYS A 263 -13.96 3.06 -20.84
CA LYS A 263 -12.82 2.36 -20.21
C LYS A 263 -13.12 2.10 -18.75
N GLU A 264 -12.77 0.91 -18.27
CA GLU A 264 -12.78 0.55 -16.86
C GLU A 264 -11.45 0.94 -16.21
N GLY A 265 -11.47 1.55 -15.03
CA GLY A 265 -10.26 1.99 -14.34
C GLY A 265 -10.46 2.36 -12.87
N SER A 266 -9.37 2.64 -12.17
CA SER A 266 -9.44 3.27 -10.86
C SER A 266 -9.55 4.79 -11.01
N MET A 267 -10.48 5.39 -10.28
CA MET A 267 -10.63 6.84 -10.15
C MET A 267 -10.32 7.23 -8.71
N GLN A 268 -9.23 7.97 -8.48
CA GLN A 268 -8.75 8.39 -7.16
C GLN A 268 -8.98 9.90 -7.00
N ARG A 269 -9.57 10.33 -5.88
CA ARG A 269 -9.81 11.76 -5.60
C ARG A 269 -8.49 12.50 -5.53
N PHE A 270 -8.40 13.64 -6.22
CA PHE A 270 -7.20 14.47 -6.24
C PHE A 270 -6.97 15.09 -4.86
N VAL A 271 -5.71 15.14 -4.43
CA VAL A 271 -5.29 15.81 -3.20
C VAL A 271 -4.29 16.90 -3.55
N ALA A 272 -4.67 18.15 -3.27
CA ALA A 272 -3.78 19.29 -3.46
C ALA A 272 -2.61 19.23 -2.45
N SER A 273 -1.40 19.18 -2.97
CA SER A 273 -0.14 19.10 -2.22
C SER A 273 0.76 20.30 -2.52
N GLN A 274 1.83 20.48 -1.74
CA GLN A 274 2.89 21.45 -2.04
C GLN A 274 3.97 20.83 -2.95
N CYS A 275 4.27 19.55 -2.74
CA CYS A 275 5.37 18.78 -3.33
C CYS A 275 5.16 17.28 -3.03
N SER A 276 6.04 16.43 -3.54
CA SER A 276 6.17 15.04 -3.05
C SER A 276 7.18 14.95 -1.90
N ALA A 277 7.40 13.76 -1.34
CA ALA A 277 8.46 13.55 -0.35
C ALA A 277 9.88 13.50 -0.95
N GLU A 278 10.06 13.47 -2.28
CA GLU A 278 11.40 13.51 -2.88
C GLU A 278 11.99 14.93 -2.95
N ASP A 279 11.14 15.95 -2.98
CA ASP A 279 11.52 17.37 -2.95
C ASP A 279 12.02 17.85 -1.56
N MET A 280 11.85 17.04 -0.50
CA MET A 280 12.00 17.48 0.89
C MET A 280 12.93 16.59 1.71
N GLY A 281 13.82 17.22 2.48
CA GLY A 281 14.70 16.51 3.42
C GLY A 281 13.93 15.88 4.57
N THR A 282 14.24 14.63 4.92
CA THR A 282 13.51 13.78 5.88
C THR A 282 13.29 14.39 7.27
N LEU A 283 14.09 15.38 7.69
CA LEU A 283 13.85 16.17 8.92
C LEU A 283 12.50 16.91 8.92
N LYS A 284 11.79 16.97 7.78
CA LYS A 284 10.45 17.54 7.65
C LYS A 284 9.30 16.54 7.79
N PHE A 285 9.59 15.26 7.98
CA PHE A 285 8.56 14.22 8.11
C PHE A 285 8.30 13.91 9.59
N ALA A 286 7.04 13.99 10.02
CA ALA A 286 6.68 13.63 11.39
C ALA A 286 6.69 12.11 11.57
N ILE A 287 7.21 11.62 12.70
CA ILE A 287 7.31 10.17 12.98
C ILE A 287 5.97 9.44 12.77
N PRO A 288 4.82 9.91 13.31
CA PRO A 288 3.54 9.22 13.12
C PRO A 288 3.06 9.16 11.66
N GLU A 289 3.43 10.13 10.81
CA GLU A 289 3.03 10.15 9.40
C GLU A 289 3.79 9.10 8.59
N VAL A 290 5.09 8.92 8.88
CA VAL A 290 5.88 7.83 8.31
C VAL A 290 5.39 6.47 8.82
N HIS A 291 5.06 6.38 10.12
CA HIS A 291 4.54 5.14 10.72
C HIS A 291 3.21 4.72 10.11
N LYS A 292 2.25 5.64 9.96
CA LYS A 292 0.97 5.42 9.26
C LYS A 292 1.13 4.81 7.87
N ILE A 293 1.97 5.41 7.04
CA ILE A 293 2.20 4.96 5.66
C ILE A 293 2.87 3.58 5.66
N GLY A 294 3.94 3.40 6.45
CA GLY A 294 4.65 2.12 6.52
C GLY A 294 3.83 0.97 7.10
N ILE A 295 2.93 1.23 8.05
CA ILE A 295 1.97 0.24 8.58
C ILE A 295 1.10 -0.32 7.45
N LEU A 296 0.59 0.54 6.55
CA LEU A 296 -0.20 0.10 5.41
C LEU A 296 0.67 -0.59 4.34
N ASP A 297 1.83 -0.03 4.00
CA ASP A 297 2.73 -0.60 2.99
C ASP A 297 3.24 -2.00 3.38
N VAL A 298 3.48 -2.25 4.68
CA VAL A 298 3.79 -3.59 5.20
C VAL A 298 2.59 -4.53 4.99
N ARG A 299 1.38 -4.16 5.44
CA ARG A 299 0.16 -4.99 5.24
C ARG A 299 -0.11 -5.31 3.77
N LEU A 300 0.14 -4.34 2.88
CA LEU A 300 -0.09 -4.49 1.45
C LEU A 300 1.09 -5.16 0.71
N PHE A 301 2.24 -5.36 1.35
CA PHE A 301 3.51 -5.69 0.69
C PHE A 301 3.74 -4.82 -0.56
N ASN A 302 3.87 -3.50 -0.34
CA ASN A 302 4.05 -2.55 -1.44
C ASN A 302 5.42 -2.76 -2.11
N THR A 303 5.43 -2.97 -3.44
CA THR A 303 6.66 -3.18 -4.22
C THR A 303 7.21 -1.88 -4.84
N ASP A 304 6.53 -0.75 -4.63
CA ASP A 304 6.83 0.53 -5.31
C ASP A 304 6.61 1.76 -4.40
N ARG A 305 6.89 1.67 -3.09
CA ARG A 305 6.88 2.85 -2.21
C ARG A 305 8.21 3.62 -2.28
N HIS A 306 8.32 4.44 -3.31
CA HIS A 306 9.30 5.53 -3.36
C HIS A 306 8.74 6.87 -2.83
N ALA A 307 9.62 7.82 -2.52
CA ALA A 307 9.27 9.12 -1.94
C ALA A 307 8.32 9.96 -2.83
N GLY A 308 8.43 9.87 -4.15
CA GLY A 308 7.49 10.48 -5.10
C GLY A 308 6.03 10.03 -4.93
N ASN A 309 5.79 8.79 -4.47
CA ASN A 309 4.45 8.25 -4.21
C ASN A 309 3.87 8.68 -2.85
N ILE A 310 4.43 9.72 -2.22
CA ILE A 310 3.92 10.33 -0.99
C ILE A 310 3.81 11.85 -1.20
N LEU A 311 2.58 12.36 -1.16
CA LEU A 311 2.30 13.79 -1.28
C LEU A 311 2.47 14.51 0.07
N LEU A 312 3.01 15.72 0.04
CA LEU A 312 3.21 16.56 1.23
C LEU A 312 2.24 17.75 1.27
N SER A 313 1.55 17.91 2.40
CA SER A 313 0.59 18.98 2.66
C SER A 313 1.08 19.90 3.79
N PRO A 314 1.02 21.24 3.63
CA PRO A 314 1.39 22.18 4.68
C PRO A 314 0.50 22.06 5.92
N ARG A 315 1.11 22.02 7.11
CA ARG A 315 0.40 22.04 8.39
C ARG A 315 0.42 23.44 9.01
N ALA A 316 -0.68 23.82 9.67
CA ALA A 316 -0.90 25.20 10.10
C ALA A 316 0.09 25.73 11.16
N ASN A 317 0.61 24.85 12.04
CA ASN A 317 1.43 25.22 13.20
C ASN A 317 2.73 24.40 13.34
N ASP A 318 3.02 23.51 12.39
CA ASP A 318 4.04 22.46 12.53
C ASP A 318 5.33 22.83 11.78
N GLN A 319 6.48 22.31 12.24
CA GLN A 319 7.71 22.35 11.43
C GLN A 319 7.73 21.27 10.33
N THR A 320 6.76 20.36 10.34
CA THR A 320 6.65 19.14 9.52
C THR A 320 5.43 19.16 8.60
N PHE A 321 5.38 18.24 7.65
CA PHE A 321 4.26 18.10 6.71
C PHE A 321 3.25 17.03 7.13
N GLY A 322 2.01 17.16 6.67
CA GLY A 322 1.07 16.05 6.60
C GLY A 322 1.35 15.22 5.35
N MET A 323 1.31 13.90 5.46
CA MET A 323 1.75 12.99 4.40
C MET A 323 0.58 12.15 3.89
N THR A 324 0.43 12.05 2.57
CA THR A 324 -0.67 11.32 1.91
C THR A 324 -0.08 10.29 0.94
N PRO A 325 -0.24 8.98 1.18
CA PRO A 325 0.23 7.95 0.26
C PRO A 325 -0.71 7.88 -0.97
N ILE A 326 -0.11 7.82 -2.15
CA ILE A 326 -0.80 7.59 -3.44
C ILE A 326 -0.17 6.39 -4.16
N ASP A 327 -0.68 6.06 -5.33
CA ASP A 327 -0.15 5.03 -6.23
C ASP A 327 0.10 3.65 -5.59
N HIS A 328 -0.99 2.91 -5.38
CA HIS A 328 -0.98 1.55 -4.86
C HIS A 328 -1.14 0.51 -5.98
N GLY A 329 -0.84 0.87 -7.23
CA GLY A 329 -0.98 -0.03 -8.38
C GLY A 329 -0.11 -1.29 -8.27
N PHE A 330 1.07 -1.17 -7.64
CA PHE A 330 2.02 -2.26 -7.40
C PHE A 330 2.15 -2.62 -5.91
N CYS A 331 1.02 -2.93 -5.26
CA CYS A 331 0.99 -3.64 -3.99
C CYS A 331 0.20 -4.94 -4.10
N LEU A 332 0.23 -5.80 -3.08
CA LEU A 332 -0.42 -7.12 -3.08
C LEU A 332 0.03 -8.01 -4.27
N PRO A 333 1.32 -8.32 -4.43
CA PRO A 333 1.76 -9.40 -5.32
C PRO A 333 1.30 -10.76 -4.78
N SER A 334 1.34 -11.78 -5.64
CA SER A 334 1.29 -13.18 -5.23
C SER A 334 2.34 -13.51 -4.15
N TYR A 335 1.96 -14.30 -3.13
CA TYR A 335 2.88 -14.80 -2.10
C TYR A 335 4.05 -15.63 -2.66
N LYS A 336 3.94 -16.10 -3.92
CA LYS A 336 5.00 -16.79 -4.67
C LYS A 336 6.11 -15.84 -5.17
N HIS A 337 5.87 -14.52 -5.13
CA HIS A 337 6.72 -13.47 -5.71
C HIS A 337 6.90 -12.28 -4.75
N LEU A 338 7.46 -12.58 -3.58
CA LEU A 338 7.82 -11.59 -2.56
C LEU A 338 9.26 -11.05 -2.74
N ASP A 339 9.78 -11.08 -3.97
CA ASP A 339 11.13 -10.60 -4.31
C ASP A 339 11.23 -9.08 -4.57
N GLY A 340 10.10 -8.35 -4.56
CA GLY A 340 10.01 -6.96 -5.01
C GLY A 340 9.68 -5.88 -3.96
N ALA A 341 9.62 -6.16 -2.65
CA ALA A 341 9.28 -5.13 -1.66
C ALA A 341 10.26 -3.94 -1.69
N THR A 342 9.71 -2.73 -1.80
CA THR A 342 10.48 -1.48 -1.93
C THR A 342 9.89 -0.42 -1.01
N PHE A 343 10.63 -0.05 0.03
CA PHE A 343 10.21 0.89 1.07
C PHE A 343 11.28 1.98 1.32
N ASP A 344 11.17 3.13 0.65
CA ASP A 344 12.08 4.28 0.87
C ASP A 344 12.13 4.71 2.35
N TRP A 345 11.01 4.56 3.07
CA TRP A 345 10.92 4.90 4.49
C TRP A 345 11.80 4.04 5.41
N LEU A 346 12.36 2.90 4.95
CA LEU A 346 13.40 2.18 5.69
C LEU A 346 14.70 2.99 5.83
N GLN A 347 14.98 3.90 4.89
CA GLN A 347 16.16 4.79 4.97
C GLN A 347 15.89 6.02 5.85
N TRP A 348 14.64 6.26 6.25
CA TRP A 348 14.26 7.44 7.01
C TRP A 348 14.44 7.19 8.52
N PRO A 349 15.07 8.12 9.28
CA PRO A 349 15.27 7.96 10.71
C PRO A 349 13.99 7.69 11.50
N GLN A 350 12.86 8.21 11.01
CA GLN A 350 11.52 8.08 11.59
C GLN A 350 11.15 6.61 11.85
N ALA A 351 11.35 5.72 10.89
CA ALA A 351 10.95 4.30 11.02
C ALA A 351 11.72 3.54 12.11
N GLN A 352 12.83 4.08 12.63
CA GLN A 352 13.63 3.49 13.71
C GLN A 352 13.20 3.96 15.11
N PHE A 353 12.13 4.75 15.22
CA PHE A 353 11.49 5.06 16.50
C PHE A 353 10.43 4.00 16.85
N PRO A 354 10.12 3.79 18.14
CA PRO A 354 9.06 2.88 18.54
C PRO A 354 7.69 3.42 18.15
N PHE A 355 6.75 2.52 17.88
CA PHE A 355 5.35 2.89 17.65
C PHE A 355 4.75 3.60 18.88
N THR A 356 3.89 4.59 18.63
CA THR A 356 3.07 5.22 19.69
C THR A 356 1.92 4.30 20.10
N CYS A 357 1.30 4.55 21.27
CA CYS A 357 0.14 3.76 21.71
C CYS A 357 -0.98 3.73 20.67
N ALA A 358 -1.28 4.87 20.01
CA ALA A 358 -2.32 4.94 18.99
C ALA A 358 -1.97 4.12 17.72
N GLU A 359 -0.69 3.98 17.37
CA GLU A 359 -0.23 3.10 16.29
C GLU A 359 -0.34 1.62 16.69
N LEU A 360 0.03 1.28 17.93
CA LEU A 360 -0.11 -0.08 18.47
C LEU A 360 -1.58 -0.50 18.59
N ASP A 361 -2.45 0.38 19.08
CA ASP A 361 -3.90 0.16 19.17
C ASP A 361 -4.51 -0.05 17.77
N HIS A 362 -4.09 0.72 16.77
CA HIS A 362 -4.48 0.52 15.36
C HIS A 362 -4.01 -0.84 14.83
N ILE A 363 -2.73 -1.20 15.01
CA ILE A 363 -2.17 -2.49 14.56
C ILE A 363 -2.90 -3.67 15.23
N ALA A 364 -3.16 -3.57 16.54
CA ALA A 364 -3.89 -4.61 17.28
C ALA A 364 -5.32 -4.81 16.76
N ALA A 365 -6.00 -3.73 16.37
CA ALA A 365 -7.37 -3.73 15.85
C ALA A 365 -7.52 -4.29 14.42
N LEU A 366 -6.42 -4.58 13.70
CA LEU A 366 -6.47 -5.15 12.34
C LEU A 366 -7.11 -6.55 12.33
N ASP A 367 -8.12 -6.74 11.47
CA ASP A 367 -8.90 -7.97 11.27
C ASP A 367 -8.58 -8.56 9.89
N GLU A 368 -7.66 -9.54 9.88
CA GLU A 368 -7.22 -10.26 8.69
C GLU A 368 -8.35 -10.99 7.95
N ALA A 369 -9.37 -11.48 8.68
CA ALA A 369 -10.45 -12.25 8.08
C ALA A 369 -11.43 -11.32 7.34
N ARG A 370 -11.76 -10.18 7.95
CA ARG A 370 -12.60 -9.14 7.33
C ARG A 370 -11.85 -8.42 6.20
N ASP A 371 -10.56 -8.14 6.37
CA ASP A 371 -9.71 -7.57 5.31
C ASP A 371 -9.61 -8.54 4.11
N ALA A 372 -9.43 -9.85 4.34
CA ALA A 372 -9.41 -10.86 3.28
C ALA A 372 -10.75 -10.98 2.54
N ALA A 373 -11.88 -10.89 3.26
CA ALA A 373 -13.21 -10.86 2.64
C ALA A 373 -13.42 -9.63 1.73
N VAL A 374 -12.93 -8.45 2.15
CA VAL A 374 -12.94 -7.22 1.34
C VAL A 374 -12.09 -7.38 0.08
N LEU A 375 -10.86 -7.92 0.20
CA LEU A 375 -9.97 -8.14 -0.95
C LEU A 375 -10.59 -9.07 -2.00
N ARG A 376 -11.12 -10.23 -1.58
CA ARG A 376 -11.78 -11.19 -2.48
C ARG A 376 -12.94 -10.55 -3.25
N ALA A 377 -13.76 -9.74 -2.59
CA ALA A 377 -14.91 -9.09 -3.22
C ALA A 377 -14.55 -7.83 -4.06
N VAL A 378 -13.30 -7.36 -4.01
CA VAL A 378 -12.71 -6.42 -4.99
C VAL A 378 -12.16 -7.17 -6.22
N GLY A 379 -12.09 -8.51 -6.19
CA GLY A 379 -11.49 -9.32 -7.25
C GLY A 379 -9.98 -9.53 -7.10
N ILE A 380 -9.44 -9.34 -5.89
CA ILE A 380 -8.04 -9.70 -5.59
C ILE A 380 -7.95 -11.21 -5.34
N GLU A 381 -7.02 -11.85 -6.04
CA GLU A 381 -6.84 -13.30 -6.10
C GLU A 381 -6.28 -13.88 -4.79
N GLU A 382 -6.60 -15.14 -4.46
CA GLU A 382 -6.28 -15.73 -3.14
C GLU A 382 -4.77 -15.77 -2.83
N GLU A 383 -3.92 -15.92 -3.85
CA GLU A 383 -2.46 -15.79 -3.70
C GLU A 383 -2.04 -14.41 -3.15
N CYS A 384 -2.75 -13.35 -3.55
CA CYS A 384 -2.48 -11.96 -3.16
C CYS A 384 -3.18 -11.61 -1.84
N VAL A 385 -4.34 -12.23 -1.56
CA VAL A 385 -5.00 -12.21 -0.25
C VAL A 385 -4.10 -12.85 0.82
N THR A 386 -3.44 -13.96 0.46
CA THR A 386 -2.47 -14.67 1.31
C THR A 386 -1.30 -13.76 1.70
N THR A 387 -0.75 -13.00 0.75
CA THR A 387 0.27 -11.97 1.02
C THR A 387 -0.18 -10.97 2.09
N MET A 388 -1.41 -10.43 1.98
CA MET A 388 -1.94 -9.47 2.96
C MET A 388 -2.07 -10.08 4.37
N ARG A 389 -2.60 -11.31 4.45
CA ARG A 389 -2.78 -12.03 5.72
C ARG A 389 -1.43 -12.28 6.39
N VAL A 390 -0.49 -12.86 5.65
CA VAL A 390 0.89 -13.11 6.12
C VAL A 390 1.55 -11.82 6.61
N CYS A 391 1.51 -10.74 5.84
CA CYS A 391 2.20 -9.50 6.21
C CYS A 391 1.51 -8.77 7.38
N THR A 392 0.19 -8.87 7.49
CA THR A 392 -0.56 -8.36 8.65
C THR A 392 -0.22 -9.15 9.92
N ALA A 393 -0.18 -10.49 9.87
CA ALA A 393 0.21 -11.31 11.01
C ALA A 393 1.65 -11.01 11.49
N VAL A 394 2.60 -10.88 10.56
CA VAL A 394 4.00 -10.50 10.86
C VAL A 394 4.09 -9.09 11.46
N LEU A 395 3.32 -8.12 10.95
CA LEU A 395 3.24 -6.78 11.52
C LEU A 395 2.71 -6.79 12.96
N LYS A 396 1.62 -7.53 13.22
CA LYS A 396 1.01 -7.62 14.56
C LYS A 396 1.96 -8.26 15.57
N LEU A 397 2.59 -9.38 15.21
CA LEU A 397 3.57 -10.05 16.06
C LEU A 397 4.81 -9.18 16.32
N GLY A 398 5.33 -8.49 15.31
CA GLY A 398 6.46 -7.57 15.47
C GLY A 398 6.13 -6.37 16.37
N ALA A 399 4.95 -5.78 16.21
CA ALA A 399 4.49 -4.66 17.03
C ALA A 399 4.22 -5.08 18.49
N GLU A 400 3.55 -6.21 18.73
CA GLU A 400 3.33 -6.77 20.08
C GLU A 400 4.65 -7.14 20.76
N ALA A 401 5.57 -7.77 20.02
CA ALA A 401 6.92 -8.05 20.51
C ALA A 401 7.75 -6.76 20.71
N GLY A 402 7.27 -5.59 20.29
CA GLY A 402 7.90 -4.29 20.51
C GLY A 402 9.11 -4.02 19.62
N PHE A 403 9.00 -4.32 18.33
CA PHE A 403 9.93 -3.90 17.27
C PHE A 403 9.42 -2.62 16.59
N SER A 404 10.34 -1.84 16.03
CA SER A 404 10.04 -0.63 15.25
C SER A 404 9.60 -0.96 13.82
N LEU A 405 8.98 0.01 13.14
CA LEU A 405 8.60 -0.12 11.71
C LEU A 405 9.79 -0.54 10.83
N PHE A 406 10.98 0.02 11.09
CA PHE A 406 12.22 -0.36 10.41
C PHE A 406 12.50 -1.85 10.55
N GLU A 407 12.46 -2.36 11.78
CA GLU A 407 12.87 -3.73 12.09
C GLU A 407 11.88 -4.75 11.51
N ILE A 408 10.59 -4.40 11.40
CA ILE A 408 9.56 -5.20 10.72
C ILE A 408 9.74 -5.14 9.20
N GLY A 409 9.90 -3.95 8.62
CA GLY A 409 10.06 -3.77 7.17
C GLY A 409 11.34 -4.43 6.60
N SER A 410 12.42 -4.46 7.38
CA SER A 410 13.65 -5.21 7.07
C SER A 410 13.51 -6.75 7.11
N LEU A 411 12.35 -7.30 7.52
CA LEU A 411 12.05 -8.72 7.32
C LEU A 411 11.47 -9.00 5.92
N LEU A 412 10.76 -8.01 5.35
CA LEU A 412 10.04 -8.10 4.08
C LEU A 412 10.94 -7.79 2.88
N GLN A 413 11.63 -6.65 2.91
CA GLN A 413 12.52 -6.21 1.84
C GLN A 413 13.85 -6.98 1.85
N ARG A 414 14.43 -7.22 0.67
CA ARG A 414 15.77 -7.83 0.54
C ARG A 414 16.88 -6.84 0.88
N ASP A 415 17.93 -7.33 1.53
CA ASP A 415 19.13 -6.56 1.88
C ASP A 415 20.12 -6.42 0.71
N GLY A 416 20.96 -5.39 0.80
CA GLY A 416 22.21 -5.28 0.02
C GLY A 416 22.00 -5.05 -1.48
N ASP A 417 22.37 -6.04 -2.29
CA ASP A 417 22.26 -6.03 -3.75
C ASP A 417 21.01 -6.76 -4.26
N PHE A 418 20.06 -7.06 -3.36
CA PHE A 418 18.81 -7.77 -3.64
C PHE A 418 18.99 -9.21 -4.18
N SER A 419 20.21 -9.77 -4.14
CA SER A 419 20.50 -11.12 -4.65
C SER A 419 19.99 -12.25 -3.74
N LEU A 420 19.96 -12.01 -2.42
CA LEU A 420 19.53 -12.99 -1.43
C LEU A 420 18.06 -12.75 -1.02
N PRO A 421 17.24 -13.82 -0.85
CA PRO A 421 15.86 -13.67 -0.39
C PRO A 421 15.77 -13.01 1.00
N SER A 422 14.68 -12.29 1.26
CA SER A 422 14.37 -11.69 2.56
C SER A 422 14.07 -12.76 3.62
N GLN A 423 13.81 -12.34 4.87
CA GLN A 423 13.42 -13.27 5.93
C GLN A 423 11.99 -13.78 5.71
N LEU A 424 11.10 -12.93 5.21
CA LEU A 424 9.75 -13.34 4.87
C LEU A 424 9.71 -14.34 3.71
N GLU A 425 10.49 -14.11 2.63
CA GLU A 425 10.58 -15.07 1.51
C GLU A 425 11.01 -16.47 1.99
N LYS A 426 11.99 -16.53 2.91
CA LYS A 426 12.47 -17.80 3.49
C LYS A 426 11.40 -18.48 4.36
N ALA A 427 10.68 -17.71 5.17
CA ALA A 427 9.59 -18.23 5.99
C ALA A 427 8.43 -18.75 5.14
N VAL A 428 8.01 -18.00 4.11
CA VAL A 428 6.95 -18.38 3.17
C VAL A 428 7.32 -19.62 2.35
N ALA A 429 8.55 -19.69 1.82
CA ALA A 429 9.02 -20.86 1.09
C ALA A 429 9.07 -22.12 1.98
N LYS A 430 9.58 -22.00 3.21
CA LYS A 430 9.61 -23.11 4.19
C LYS A 430 8.22 -23.55 4.62
N ALA A 431 7.31 -22.60 4.87
CA ALA A 431 5.93 -22.88 5.24
C ALA A 431 5.17 -23.60 4.12
N THR A 432 5.31 -23.12 2.87
CA THR A 432 4.70 -23.76 1.69
C THR A 432 5.18 -25.21 1.55
N ALA A 433 6.49 -25.45 1.63
CA ALA A 433 7.05 -26.80 1.57
C ALA A 433 6.57 -27.72 2.72
N CYS A 434 6.38 -27.18 3.93
CA CYS A 434 5.82 -27.93 5.06
C CYS A 434 4.36 -28.33 4.82
N VAL A 435 3.53 -27.39 4.35
CA VAL A 435 2.11 -27.63 4.03
C VAL A 435 1.95 -28.66 2.89
N GLU A 436 2.80 -28.60 1.87
CA GLU A 436 2.82 -29.57 0.76
C GLU A 436 3.27 -30.97 1.20
N GLN A 437 4.31 -31.07 2.03
CA GLN A 437 4.97 -32.35 2.34
C GLN A 437 4.44 -33.05 3.60
N GLU A 438 4.11 -32.30 4.65
CA GLU A 438 3.68 -32.84 5.95
C GLU A 438 2.15 -32.90 6.08
N LEU A 439 1.43 -31.92 5.52
CA LEU A 439 -0.04 -31.89 5.52
C LEU A 439 -0.65 -32.48 4.23
N ASN A 440 0.16 -32.70 3.18
CA ASN A 440 -0.27 -33.24 1.88
C ASN A 440 -1.43 -32.43 1.24
N LEU A 441 -1.41 -31.11 1.44
CA LEU A 441 -2.33 -30.17 0.79
C LEU A 441 -1.67 -29.59 -0.46
N SER A 442 -2.46 -29.27 -1.49
CA SER A 442 -2.02 -28.45 -2.61
C SER A 442 -3.09 -27.47 -3.02
N GLU A 443 -2.70 -26.37 -3.65
CA GLU A 443 -3.59 -25.28 -4.05
C GLU A 443 -4.80 -25.78 -4.87
N GLU A 444 -4.55 -26.66 -5.85
CA GLU A 444 -5.58 -27.16 -6.77
C GLU A 444 -6.53 -28.18 -6.13
N LYS A 445 -6.08 -28.88 -5.08
CA LYS A 445 -6.84 -29.94 -4.39
C LYS A 445 -7.56 -29.44 -3.14
N SER A 446 -7.01 -28.42 -2.49
CA SER A 446 -7.39 -28.00 -1.13
C SER A 446 -7.85 -26.54 -1.06
N GLY A 447 -7.55 -25.73 -2.09
CA GLY A 447 -8.01 -24.34 -2.20
C GLY A 447 -7.75 -23.53 -0.94
N ALA A 448 -8.80 -22.93 -0.38
CA ALA A 448 -8.72 -22.12 0.85
C ALA A 448 -7.98 -22.81 2.01
N ALA A 449 -8.13 -24.13 2.20
CA ALA A 449 -7.48 -24.85 3.29
C ALA A 449 -5.95 -24.93 3.15
N PHE A 450 -5.42 -24.88 1.92
CA PHE A 450 -3.98 -24.77 1.67
C PHE A 450 -3.47 -23.38 2.06
N PHE A 451 -4.15 -22.32 1.60
CA PHE A 451 -3.78 -20.93 1.94
C PHE A 451 -3.89 -20.64 3.45
N ASP A 452 -4.94 -21.14 4.10
CA ASP A 452 -5.09 -21.05 5.57
C ASP A 452 -3.94 -21.74 6.32
N ALA A 453 -3.51 -22.92 5.84
CA ALA A 453 -2.36 -23.63 6.41
C ALA A 453 -1.03 -22.89 6.18
N VAL A 454 -0.81 -22.31 5.00
CA VAL A 454 0.38 -21.49 4.72
C VAL A 454 0.42 -20.25 5.61
N VAL A 455 -0.70 -19.52 5.76
CA VAL A 455 -0.78 -18.37 6.67
C VAL A 455 -0.48 -18.79 8.12
N ALA A 456 -1.07 -19.89 8.59
CA ALA A 456 -0.86 -20.38 9.95
C ALA A 456 0.61 -20.79 10.21
N GLU A 457 1.24 -21.49 9.28
CA GLU A 457 2.63 -21.95 9.41
C GLU A 457 3.63 -20.78 9.32
N VAL A 458 3.43 -19.81 8.42
CA VAL A 458 4.27 -18.59 8.41
C VAL A 458 4.10 -17.80 9.72
N THR A 459 2.88 -17.70 10.24
CA THR A 459 2.59 -17.01 11.52
C THR A 459 3.27 -17.72 12.69
N GLY A 460 3.26 -19.06 12.72
CA GLY A 460 3.99 -19.85 13.70
C GLY A 460 5.51 -19.67 13.63
N GLN A 461 6.06 -19.55 12.43
CA GLN A 461 7.49 -19.28 12.22
C GLN A 461 7.90 -17.82 12.49
N ALA A 462 6.97 -16.87 12.44
CA ALA A 462 7.27 -15.44 12.54
C ALA A 462 7.92 -15.05 13.88
N GLY A 463 7.58 -15.71 14.99
CA GLY A 463 8.23 -15.51 16.28
C GLY A 463 9.76 -15.69 16.21
N CYS A 464 10.20 -16.76 15.53
CA CYS A 464 11.63 -17.05 15.35
C CYS A 464 12.35 -16.03 14.45
N MET A 465 11.64 -15.33 13.55
CA MET A 465 12.22 -14.21 12.78
C MET A 465 12.59 -13.04 13.70
N PHE A 466 11.81 -12.80 14.75
CA PHE A 466 12.03 -11.72 15.72
C PHE A 466 13.04 -12.10 16.82
N GLU A 467 13.07 -13.34 17.29
CA GLU A 467 14.00 -13.81 18.34
C GLU A 467 15.49 -13.63 17.96
N GLY A 468 15.82 -13.71 16.67
CA GLY A 468 17.19 -13.49 16.17
C GLY A 468 17.59 -12.01 15.99
N GLN A 469 16.67 -11.06 16.11
CA GLN A 469 16.91 -9.66 15.72
C GLN A 469 17.38 -8.78 16.90
N PRO A 470 18.59 -8.17 16.82
CA PRO A 470 19.11 -7.33 17.89
C PRO A 470 18.44 -5.94 17.87
N LYS A 471 17.43 -5.76 18.73
CA LYS A 471 16.68 -4.49 18.85
C LYS A 471 17.58 -3.26 18.89
N LYS A 472 17.40 -2.36 17.92
CA LYS A 472 18.15 -1.10 17.82
C LYS A 472 17.83 -0.23 19.02
N LYS A 473 18.87 0.22 19.73
CA LYS A 473 18.71 1.23 20.78
C LYS A 473 18.31 2.56 20.15
N VAL A 474 17.09 3.00 20.45
CA VAL A 474 16.51 4.28 20.02
C VAL A 474 17.49 5.41 20.32
N ARG A 475 17.84 6.20 19.30
CA ARG A 475 18.69 7.39 19.44
C ARG A 475 17.88 8.52 20.07
N SER A 476 18.55 9.46 20.75
CA SER A 476 17.90 10.57 21.46
C SER A 476 16.87 11.29 20.59
N ILE A 477 15.64 11.46 21.11
CA ILE A 477 14.50 12.10 20.43
C ILE A 477 14.76 13.59 20.14
N SER A 478 15.75 14.19 20.82
CA SER A 478 16.13 15.62 20.78
C SER A 478 16.51 16.23 19.41
N CYS A 479 16.38 15.48 18.32
CA CYS A 479 16.58 15.93 16.94
C CYS A 479 15.27 16.02 16.13
N PHE A 480 14.14 15.55 16.68
CA PHE A 480 12.84 15.41 16.03
C PHE A 480 11.69 15.94 16.90
N SER A 481 12.00 16.82 17.84
CA SER A 481 11.09 17.43 18.84
C SER A 481 11.05 18.95 18.71
#